data_AF-A0A1H9QUY4-F1
#
_entry.id   AF-A0A1H9QUY4-F1
#
_cell.length_a   1.000
_cell.length_b   1.000
_cell.length_c   1.000
_cell.angle_alpha   90.00
_cell.angle_beta   90.00
_cell.angle_gamma   90.00
#
_symmetry.space_group_name_H-M   'P 1'
#
loop_
_entity.id
_entity.type
_entity.pdbx_description
1 polymer ?
#
loop_
_entity_poly.entity_id
_entity_poly.type
_entity_poly.pdbx_seq_one_letter_code
_entity_poly.pdbx_strand_id
1 'polypeptide(L)'
;MDEPTARVLHPQPAPAGDPPHTGNRAVDEVLEACRGLAALDPAEQLARLDAAEQALTGILDSSRDGLVPVLPDLAPGIEQAS
;
A
#
# COMPACT_ATOMS: atom_id res chain seq x y z
N MET A 1 27.61 21.64 -22.78
CA MET A 1 27.15 20.93 -21.57
C MET A 1 25.70 20.62 -21.82
N ASP A 2 25.43 19.43 -22.33
CA ASP A 2 24.07 18.94 -22.54
C ASP A 2 23.59 18.32 -21.23
N GLU A 3 22.53 18.90 -20.67
CA GLU A 3 21.86 18.43 -19.46
C GLU A 3 21.13 17.11 -19.77
N PRO A 4 21.27 16.04 -18.96
CA PRO A 4 20.54 14.82 -19.20
C PRO A 4 19.07 15.07 -18.86
N THR A 5 18.22 15.21 -19.87
CA THR A 5 16.77 15.28 -19.71
C THR A 5 16.31 14.03 -18.98
N ALA A 6 15.94 14.17 -17.70
CA ALA A 6 15.35 13.09 -16.93
C ALA A 6 14.12 12.60 -17.70
N ARG A 7 14.19 11.40 -18.26
CA ARG A 7 13.05 10.76 -18.91
C ARG A 7 11.95 10.68 -17.86
N VAL A 8 10.91 11.49 -18.02
CA VAL A 8 9.66 11.31 -17.27
C VAL A 8 9.16 9.93 -17.68
N LEU A 9 9.43 8.95 -16.82
CA LEU A 9 8.80 7.64 -16.88
C LEU A 9 7.34 7.90 -16.54
N HIS A 10 6.53 8.22 -17.54
CA HIS A 10 5.10 7.98 -17.44
C HIS A 10 4.98 6.48 -17.21
N PRO A 11 4.49 6.01 -16.04
CA PRO A 11 4.20 4.61 -15.87
C PRO A 11 3.15 4.27 -16.93
N GLN A 12 3.59 3.60 -17.98
CA GLN A 12 2.69 3.02 -18.96
C GLN A 12 1.77 2.10 -18.15
N PRO A 13 0.43 2.25 -18.23
CA PRO A 13 -0.45 1.40 -17.46
C PRO A 13 -0.09 -0.05 -17.80
N ALA A 14 0.29 -0.81 -16.77
CA ALA A 14 0.58 -2.22 -16.95
C ALA A 14 -0.60 -2.86 -17.69
N PRO A 15 -0.36 -3.82 -18.59
CA PRO A 15 -1.46 -4.56 -19.20
C PRO A 15 -2.38 -5.05 -18.09
N ALA A 16 -3.71 -4.96 -18.29
CA ALA A 16 -4.73 -5.35 -17.32
C ALA A 16 -4.60 -6.86 -17.03
N GLY A 17 -3.63 -7.21 -16.20
CA GLY A 17 -3.38 -8.53 -15.66
C GLY A 17 -4.10 -8.70 -14.35
N ASP A 18 -3.96 -9.89 -13.76
CA ASP A 18 -4.42 -10.12 -12.40
C ASP A 18 -3.80 -9.11 -11.43
N PRO A 19 -4.58 -8.64 -10.43
CA PRO A 19 -4.05 -7.76 -9.40
C PRO A 19 -2.88 -8.46 -8.67
N PRO A 20 -1.87 -7.69 -8.22
CA PRO A 20 -0.71 -8.27 -7.56
C PRO A 20 -1.14 -8.99 -6.28
N HIS A 21 -0.60 -10.18 -6.05
CA HIS A 21 -0.73 -10.85 -4.76
C HIS A 21 0.31 -10.31 -3.79
N THR A 22 -0.17 -9.70 -2.71
CA THR A 22 0.64 -9.07 -1.66
C THR A 22 0.95 -10.02 -0.51
N GLY A 23 0.27 -11.17 -0.44
CA GLY A 23 0.35 -12.11 0.68
C GLY A 23 -0.43 -11.64 1.91
N ASN A 24 -1.08 -10.47 1.83
CA ASN A 24 -2.04 -10.01 2.81
C ASN A 24 -3.44 -10.13 2.20
N ARG A 25 -4.20 -11.11 2.68
CA ARG A 25 -5.56 -11.41 2.19
C ARG A 25 -6.47 -10.18 2.16
N ALA A 26 -6.42 -9.31 3.17
CA ALA A 26 -7.27 -8.13 3.22
C ALA A 26 -6.89 -7.11 2.13
N VAL A 27 -5.60 -6.96 1.86
CA VAL A 27 -5.11 -6.10 0.77
C VAL A 27 -5.45 -6.72 -0.59
N ASP A 28 -5.27 -8.03 -0.74
CA ASP A 28 -5.56 -8.75 -1.98
C ASP A 28 -7.06 -8.67 -2.36
N GLU A 29 -7.96 -8.75 -1.37
CA GLU A 29 -9.41 -8.58 -1.57
C GLU A 29 -9.76 -7.16 -2.06
N VAL A 30 -9.10 -6.12 -1.53
CA VAL A 30 -9.30 -4.73 -1.98
C VAL A 30 -8.77 -4.50 -3.39
N LEU A 31 -7.63 -5.09 -3.73
CA LEU A 31 -7.05 -5.00 -5.08
C LEU A 31 -7.89 -5.77 -6.12
N GLU A 32 -8.46 -6.92 -5.74
CA GLU A 32 -9.40 -7.65 -6.58
C GLU A 32 -10.70 -6.86 -6.80
N ALA A 33 -11.19 -6.14 -5.79
CA ALA A 33 -12.31 -5.22 -5.96
C ALA A 33 -11.98 -4.04 -6.89
N CYS A 34 -10.70 -3.76 -7.18
CA CYS A 34 -10.28 -2.76 -8.17
C CYS A 34 -10.18 -3.34 -9.59
N ARG A 35 -10.37 -4.65 -9.78
CA ARG A 35 -10.32 -5.28 -11.10
C ARG A 35 -11.34 -4.66 -12.04
N GLY A 36 -10.90 -4.39 -13.28
CA GLY A 36 -11.76 -3.86 -14.33
C GLY A 36 -12.10 -2.38 -14.19
N LEU A 37 -11.44 -1.63 -13.29
CA LEU A 37 -11.60 -0.18 -13.13
C LEU A 37 -11.61 0.58 -14.47
N ALA A 38 -10.67 0.26 -15.37
CA ALA A 38 -10.55 0.93 -16.66
C ALA A 38 -11.76 0.77 -17.60
N ALA A 39 -12.66 -0.19 -17.33
CA ALA A 39 -13.89 -0.40 -18.09
C ALA A 39 -15.10 0.39 -17.55
N LEU A 40 -14.98 0.98 -16.36
CA LEU A 40 -16.04 1.77 -15.72
C LEU A 40 -16.03 3.21 -16.24
N ASP A 41 -17.13 3.94 -16.05
CA ASP A 41 -17.13 5.38 -16.32
C ASP A 41 -16.31 6.15 -15.25
N PRO A 42 -15.85 7.38 -15.54
CA PRO A 42 -14.98 8.11 -14.62
C PRO A 42 -15.56 8.37 -13.23
N ALA A 43 -16.88 8.54 -13.08
CA ALA A 43 -17.49 8.76 -11.77
C ALA A 43 -17.49 7.47 -10.96
N GLU A 44 -17.79 6.34 -11.59
CA GLU A 44 -17.74 5.03 -10.96
C GLU A 44 -16.30 4.59 -10.65
N GLN A 45 -15.34 4.93 -11.53
CA GLN A 45 -13.91 4.75 -11.25
C GLN A 45 -13.49 5.49 -9.99
N LEU A 46 -13.85 6.77 -9.88
CA LEU A 46 -13.52 7.59 -8.73
C LEU A 46 -14.12 7.02 -7.44
N ALA A 47 -15.40 6.65 -7.47
CA ALA A 47 -16.08 6.07 -6.31
C ALA A 47 -15.44 4.73 -5.86
N ARG A 48 -15.05 3.88 -6.81
CA ARG A 48 -14.39 2.62 -6.50
C ARG A 48 -12.98 2.83 -5.94
N LEU A 49 -12.22 3.79 -6.48
CA LEU A 49 -10.90 4.14 -5.99
C LEU A 49 -10.95 4.74 -4.58
N ASP A 50 -11.91 5.63 -4.31
CA ASP A 50 -12.13 6.22 -2.99
C ASP A 50 -12.46 5.13 -1.94
N ALA A 51 -13.35 4.19 -2.29
CA ALA A 51 -13.66 3.05 -1.43
C ALA A 51 -12.42 2.17 -1.15
N ALA A 52 -11.59 1.93 -2.16
CA ALA A 52 -10.36 1.16 -2.01
C ALA A 52 -9.32 1.88 -1.15
N GLU A 53 -9.16 3.20 -1.31
CA GLU A 53 -8.27 4.04 -0.50
C GLU A 53 -8.66 4.01 0.98
N GLN A 54 -9.96 4.19 1.27
CA GLN A 54 -10.49 4.11 2.62
C GLN A 54 -10.26 2.73 3.25
N ALA A 55 -10.48 1.64 2.49
CA ALA A 55 -10.26 0.28 2.97
C ALA A 55 -8.78 0.01 3.29
N LEU A 56 -7.86 0.39 2.38
CA LEU A 56 -6.43 0.25 2.59
C LEU A 56 -5.93 1.09 3.78
N THR A 57 -6.49 2.28 3.97
CA THR A 57 -6.20 3.14 5.11
C THR A 57 -6.60 2.47 6.42
N GLY A 58 -7.81 1.89 6.49
CA GLY A 58 -8.25 1.12 7.64
C GLY A 58 -7.37 -0.11 7.95
N ILE A 59 -6.86 -0.79 6.92
CA ILE A 59 -5.91 -1.90 7.09
C ILE A 59 -4.59 -1.40 7.68
N LEU A 60 -4.05 -0.28 7.17
CA LEU A 60 -2.80 0.30 7.68
C LEU A 60 -2.94 0.80 9.11
N ASP A 61 -4.06 1.45 9.44
CA ASP A 61 -4.35 1.92 10.79
C ASP A 61 -4.50 0.75 11.77
N SER A 62 -5.25 -0.29 11.39
CA SER A 62 -5.39 -1.51 12.21
C SER A 62 -4.04 -2.22 12.42
N SER A 63 -3.18 -2.25 11.39
CA SER A 63 -1.83 -2.80 11.48
C SER A 63 -0.97 -1.97 12.43
N ARG A 64 -1.04 -0.64 12.33
CA ARG A 64 -0.32 0.28 13.23
C ARG A 64 -0.76 0.09 14.68
N ASP A 65 -2.06 0.04 14.93
CA ASP A 65 -2.62 -0.12 16.27
C ASP A 65 -2.35 -1.51 16.86
N GLY A 66 -2.34 -2.55 16.01
CA GLY A 66 -1.94 -3.90 16.40
C GLY A 66 -0.44 -4.06 16.68
N LEU A 67 0.41 -3.15 16.20
CA LEU A 67 1.86 -3.15 16.41
C LEU A 67 2.32 -2.28 17.60
N VAL A 68 1.42 -1.55 18.26
CA VAL A 68 1.76 -0.61 19.34
C VAL A 68 1.15 -1.07 20.68
N PRO A 69 1.92 -1.58 21.67
CA PRO A 69 3.22 -2.24 21.61
C PRO A 69 3.28 -3.58 22.39
N VAL A 70 3.72 -4.66 21.74
CA VAL A 70 4.45 -5.76 22.42
C VAL A 70 5.95 -5.49 22.27
N LEU A 71 6.41 -4.38 22.85
CA LEU A 71 7.80 -4.22 23.25
C LEU A 71 7.86 -4.16 24.78
N PRO A 72 7.65 -5.28 25.49
CA PRO A 72 8.25 -5.41 26.80
C PRO A 72 9.73 -5.75 26.59
N ASP A 73 10.59 -4.88 27.12
CA ASP A 73 11.85 -5.30 27.74
C ASP A 73 12.98 -5.85 26.83
N LEU A 74 13.60 -4.98 26.03
CA LEU A 74 14.95 -5.22 25.47
C LEU A 74 16.01 -4.26 26.04
N ALA A 75 15.81 -3.71 27.24
CA ALA A 75 16.87 -3.03 27.97
C ALA A 75 16.65 -3.15 29.49
N PRO A 76 17.32 -4.12 30.14
CA PRO A 76 18.33 -3.70 31.11
C PRO A 76 19.58 -4.60 30.99
N GLY A 77 20.66 -4.07 30.42
CA GLY A 77 21.89 -4.85 30.29
C GLY A 77 23.14 -4.13 29.82
N ILE A 78 23.15 -2.78 29.79
CA ILE A 78 24.36 -2.01 29.48
C ILE A 78 24.56 -0.93 30.55
N GLU A 79 24.83 -1.36 31.77
CA GLU A 79 25.51 -0.64 32.86
C GLU A 79 25.62 -1.71 33.97
N GLN A 80 26.75 -2.33 34.25
CA GLN A 80 27.95 -1.75 34.86
C GLN A 80 29.15 -2.67 34.56
N ALA A 81 30.18 -2.13 33.93
CA ALA A 81 31.54 -2.61 34.12
C ALA A 81 32.18 -1.66 35.14
N SER A 82 32.44 -2.16 36.35
CA SER A 82 33.32 -1.55 37.35
C SER A 82 34.12 -2.66 38.00
#